data_AF-A0A6P0X5Q5-F1
#
_entry.id   AF-A0A6P0X5Q5-F1
#
_cell.length_a   1.000
_cell.length_b   1.000
_cell.length_c   1.000
_cell.angle_alpha   90.00
_cell.angle_beta   90.00
_cell.angle_gamma   90.00
#
_symmetry.space_group_name_H-M   'P 1'
#
loop_
_entity.id
_entity.type
_entity.pdbx_description
1 polymer ?
#
loop_
_entity_poly.entity_id
_entity_poly.type
_entity_poly.pdbx_seq_one_letter_code
_entity_poly.pdbx_strand_id
1 'polypeptide(L)'
;MNNLLRTFRRKFSRFDRHDKSLLATLSILNIGSGCTTVLGAKQILPGVLGLGIGGSVQLILFLLLSGLTAKHAPLRKWLTVMVFSLLSVYTSFFTYYNKLTEDVVNRRSHDKATAAHQKLVSDIYTPLKTQVESLNSEAKQYRDLVIRERNGEITGYQGHGSKARELAETAKERELKAAKLKPIVEDLKNKFEYELKGLKPNDIFTKDSQALAAVPLEWREDYPELNRAMYIDEESEVLLLAPLYKVNRGEQFAIVSLFIALTVDGVILILGTAIVIKHNSTIEEIAHFLIGFITKIKGAYLGVSNAVGAPAIPINSIDNSDRFELEKGVEVVIFRLKGRGSIFISEFYKVIDPITYQIAYDRLEENANTTFTIGFRILLDCLQRLGWVKSGENNWQVIPEHYSELTQWLSDELHRQCEEESWYSEEEEFTSERNVPLMIPIGLAES
;
A
#
# COMPACT_ATOMS: atom_id res chain seq x y z
N MET A 1 28.83 -13.33 38.68
CA MET A 1 29.27 -12.16 37.86
C MET A 1 30.76 -11.82 38.02
N ASN A 2 31.29 -11.65 39.23
CA ASN A 2 32.69 -11.23 39.47
C ASN A 2 33.80 -12.16 38.93
N ASN A 3 33.62 -13.48 38.99
CA ASN A 3 34.60 -14.42 38.43
C ASN A 3 34.60 -14.43 36.89
N LEU A 4 33.43 -14.19 36.29
CA LEU A 4 33.27 -14.12 34.83
C LEU A 4 33.97 -12.86 34.30
N LEU A 5 33.76 -11.71 34.95
CA LEU A 5 34.45 -10.44 34.66
C LEU A 5 35.97 -10.52 34.85
N ARG A 6 36.47 -11.17 35.92
CA ARG A 6 37.92 -11.36 36.14
C ARG A 6 38.55 -12.25 35.07
N THR A 7 37.88 -13.33 34.67
CA THR A 7 38.35 -14.23 33.62
C THR A 7 38.33 -13.54 32.25
N PHE A 8 37.31 -12.72 32.00
CA PHE A 8 37.20 -11.88 30.81
C PHE A 8 38.37 -10.89 30.72
N ARG A 9 38.64 -10.16 31.82
CA ARG A 9 39.74 -9.18 31.91
C ARG A 9 41.13 -9.80 31.65
N ARG A 10 41.38 -11.01 32.17
CA ARG A 10 42.64 -11.75 31.94
C ARG A 10 42.79 -12.29 30.51
N LYS A 11 41.69 -12.64 29.83
CA LYS A 11 41.73 -13.00 28.40
C LYS A 11 41.93 -11.76 27.52
N PHE A 12 41.32 -10.64 27.89
CA PHE A 12 41.39 -9.38 27.16
C PHE A 12 42.80 -8.77 27.12
N SER A 13 43.62 -9.00 28.16
CA SER A 13 44.99 -8.50 28.21
C SER A 13 45.96 -9.21 27.27
N ARG A 14 45.57 -10.33 26.63
CA ARG A 14 46.40 -11.09 25.68
C ARG A 14 46.23 -10.68 24.21
N PHE A 15 45.32 -9.75 23.92
CA PHE A 15 45.09 -9.24 22.57
C PHE A 15 46.04 -8.09 22.25
N ASP A 16 46.59 -8.10 21.04
CA ASP A 16 47.42 -7.01 20.52
C ASP A 16 46.56 -5.75 20.26
N ARG A 17 47.19 -4.58 20.04
CA ARG A 17 46.45 -3.32 19.79
C ARG A 17 45.46 -3.46 18.64
N HIS A 18 45.83 -4.18 17.59
CA HIS A 18 44.98 -4.44 16.43
C HIS A 18 43.74 -5.28 16.80
N ASP A 19 43.94 -6.41 17.50
CA ASP A 19 42.85 -7.27 17.97
C ASP A 19 41.89 -6.54 18.92
N LYS A 20 42.40 -5.63 19.77
CA LYS A 20 41.57 -4.79 20.65
C LYS A 20 40.67 -3.84 19.85
N SER A 21 41.19 -3.27 18.76
CA SER A 21 40.41 -2.39 17.87
C SER A 21 39.31 -3.20 17.17
N LEU A 22 39.64 -4.37 16.63
CA LEU A 22 38.66 -5.24 15.98
C LEU A 22 37.59 -5.72 16.95
N LEU A 23 37.96 -6.05 18.19
CA LEU A 23 37.00 -6.49 19.21
C LEU A 23 36.10 -5.32 19.65
N ALA A 24 36.62 -4.10 19.72
CA ALA A 24 35.81 -2.91 19.97
C ALA A 24 34.79 -2.66 18.84
N THR A 25 35.21 -2.72 17.57
CA THR A 25 34.32 -2.62 16.41
C THR A 25 33.29 -3.75 16.38
N LEU A 26 33.71 -4.99 16.66
CA LEU A 26 32.81 -6.15 16.77
C LEU A 26 31.75 -5.95 17.85
N SER A 27 32.11 -5.34 18.98
CA SER A 27 31.19 -5.08 20.08
C SER A 27 30.14 -4.03 19.69
N ILE A 28 30.55 -2.93 19.05
CA ILE A 28 29.63 -1.89 18.58
C ILE A 28 28.63 -2.46 17.56
N LEU A 29 29.13 -3.23 16.58
CA LEU A 29 28.29 -3.85 15.57
C LEU A 29 27.35 -4.91 16.16
N ASN A 30 27.82 -5.74 17.10
CA ASN A 30 26.96 -6.71 17.79
C ASN A 30 25.90 -6.06 18.67
N ILE A 31 26.16 -4.90 19.27
CA ILE A 31 25.12 -4.14 20.00
C ILE A 31 24.05 -3.66 19.03
N GLY A 32 24.46 -3.06 17.89
CA GLY A 32 23.53 -2.61 16.85
C GLY A 32 22.67 -3.74 16.28
N SER A 33 23.31 -4.82 15.81
CA SER A 33 22.63 -6.01 15.31
C SER A 33 21.83 -6.73 16.42
N GLY A 34 22.32 -6.71 17.66
CA GLY A 34 21.59 -7.24 18.81
C GLY A 34 20.27 -6.52 19.08
N CYS A 35 20.23 -5.19 18.94
CA CYS A 35 18.99 -4.43 19.04
C CYS A 35 17.99 -4.83 17.95
N THR A 36 18.42 -5.00 16.69
CA THR A 36 17.53 -5.40 15.59
C THR A 36 17.08 -6.85 15.72
N THR A 37 17.97 -7.76 16.08
CA THR A 37 17.65 -9.17 16.33
C THR A 37 16.62 -9.33 17.46
N VAL A 38 16.73 -8.54 18.54
CA VAL A 38 15.75 -8.55 19.64
C VAL A 38 14.40 -7.95 19.22
N LEU A 39 14.40 -6.84 18.49
CA LEU A 39 13.16 -6.22 17.99
C LEU A 39 12.42 -7.15 17.04
N GLY A 40 13.13 -7.84 16.16
CA GLY A 40 12.54 -8.79 15.22
C GLY A 40 12.05 -10.05 15.92
N ALA A 41 12.81 -10.57 16.88
CA ALA A 41 12.36 -11.69 17.69
C ALA A 41 11.06 -11.38 18.47
N LYS A 42 10.85 -10.13 18.91
CA LYS A 42 9.59 -9.69 19.52
C LYS A 42 8.41 -9.64 18.56
N GLN A 43 8.65 -9.48 17.27
CA GLN A 43 7.59 -9.51 16.25
C GLN A 43 7.14 -10.96 15.99
N ILE A 44 8.06 -11.93 16.13
CA ILE A 44 7.79 -13.34 15.86
C ILE A 44 7.29 -14.08 17.11
N LEU A 45 7.78 -13.69 18.30
CA LEU A 45 7.55 -14.41 19.56
C LEU A 45 6.99 -13.50 20.65
N PRO A 46 6.10 -14.02 21.53
CA PRO A 46 5.46 -13.21 22.55
C PRO A 46 6.45 -12.65 23.59
N GLY A 47 6.44 -11.31 23.74
CA GLY A 47 6.99 -10.55 24.85
C GLY A 47 8.40 -10.96 25.32
N VAL A 48 8.44 -11.63 26.48
CA VAL A 48 9.69 -11.98 27.20
C VAL A 48 10.49 -13.05 26.45
N LEU A 49 9.84 -13.93 25.69
CA LEU A 49 10.52 -14.96 24.89
C LEU A 49 11.33 -14.35 23.75
N GLY A 50 10.78 -13.35 23.06
CA GLY A 50 11.49 -12.61 22.00
C GLY A 50 12.75 -11.91 22.54
N LEU A 51 12.64 -11.26 23.71
CA LEU A 51 13.80 -10.66 24.40
C LEU A 51 14.88 -11.70 24.74
N GLY A 52 14.45 -12.82 25.35
CA GLY A 52 15.35 -13.87 25.80
C GLY A 52 16.09 -14.54 24.64
N ILE A 53 15.36 -14.90 23.57
CA ILE A 53 15.93 -15.58 22.41
C ILE A 53 16.83 -14.64 21.62
N GLY A 54 16.36 -13.43 21.26
CA GLY A 54 17.19 -12.47 20.52
C GLY A 54 18.47 -12.10 21.26
N GLY A 55 18.39 -11.87 22.58
CA GLY A 55 19.56 -11.59 23.41
C GLY A 55 20.52 -12.77 23.52
N SER A 56 20.00 -13.99 23.67
CA SER A 56 20.83 -15.20 23.75
C SER A 56 21.56 -15.49 22.44
N VAL A 57 20.87 -15.31 21.31
CA VAL A 57 21.44 -15.49 19.97
C VAL A 57 22.66 -14.61 19.78
N GLN A 58 22.52 -13.33 20.12
CA GLN A 58 23.61 -12.40 19.89
C GLN A 58 24.75 -12.53 20.89
N LEU A 59 24.43 -12.87 22.15
CA LEU A 59 25.47 -13.18 23.14
C LEU A 59 26.31 -14.39 22.71
N ILE A 60 25.66 -15.45 22.20
CA ILE A 60 26.34 -16.66 21.73
C ILE A 60 27.23 -16.33 20.52
N LEU A 61 26.71 -15.59 19.53
CA LEU A 61 27.51 -15.16 18.37
C LEU A 61 28.72 -14.34 18.78
N PHE A 62 28.54 -13.33 19.64
CA PHE A 62 29.62 -12.51 20.15
C PHE A 62 30.71 -13.34 20.84
N LEU A 63 30.33 -14.29 21.71
CA LEU A 63 31.29 -15.14 22.41
C LEU A 63 32.09 -16.06 21.48
N LEU A 64 31.45 -16.59 20.43
CA LEU A 64 32.10 -17.45 19.44
C LEU A 64 33.03 -16.64 18.52
N LEU A 65 32.58 -15.48 18.04
CA LEU A 65 33.33 -14.60 17.12
C LEU A 65 34.49 -13.89 17.81
N SER A 66 34.36 -13.52 19.08
CA SER A 66 35.48 -12.96 19.88
C SER A 66 36.57 -13.98 20.24
N GLY A 67 36.39 -15.26 19.88
CA GLY A 67 37.36 -16.32 20.18
C GLY A 67 37.47 -16.66 21.67
N LEU A 68 36.49 -16.27 22.48
CA LEU A 68 36.51 -16.49 23.93
C LEU A 68 36.10 -17.91 24.33
N THR A 69 35.32 -18.59 23.48
CA THR A 69 34.76 -19.94 23.67
C THR A 69 35.09 -20.89 22.52
N ALA A 70 34.88 -22.20 22.74
CA ALA A 70 34.95 -23.27 21.74
C ALA A 70 36.28 -23.42 20.93
N LYS A 71 37.42 -23.07 21.53
CA LYS A 71 38.75 -23.19 20.86
C LYS A 71 39.13 -24.62 20.47
N HIS A 72 38.66 -25.64 21.19
CA HIS A 72 39.05 -27.04 21.01
C HIS A 72 38.13 -27.84 20.07
N ALA A 73 37.10 -27.20 19.50
CA ALA A 73 36.14 -27.86 18.59
C ALA A 73 35.77 -26.93 17.42
N PRO A 74 36.70 -26.70 16.46
CA PRO A 74 36.53 -25.69 15.41
C PRO A 74 35.32 -25.95 14.52
N LEU A 75 35.05 -27.22 14.18
CA LEU A 75 33.90 -27.58 13.34
C LEU A 75 32.57 -27.28 14.04
N ARG A 76 32.44 -27.66 15.32
CA ARG A 76 31.23 -27.35 16.11
C ARG A 76 31.06 -25.85 16.29
N LYS A 77 32.15 -25.12 16.54
CA LYS A 77 32.15 -23.66 16.63
C LYS A 77 31.57 -23.02 15.37
N TRP A 78 32.10 -23.37 14.19
CA TRP A 78 31.66 -22.77 12.93
C TRP A 78 30.24 -23.17 12.55
N LEU A 79 29.82 -24.41 12.84
CA LEU A 79 28.42 -24.82 12.69
C LEU A 79 27.49 -23.98 13.56
N THR A 80 27.84 -23.75 14.83
CA THR A 80 27.06 -22.89 15.72
C THR A 80 27.04 -21.44 15.22
N VAL A 81 28.17 -20.90 14.76
CA VAL A 81 28.22 -19.56 14.15
C VAL A 81 27.28 -19.45 12.94
N MET A 82 27.28 -20.45 12.06
CA MET A 82 26.39 -20.49 10.89
C MET A 82 24.91 -20.47 11.31
N VAL A 83 24.50 -21.38 12.20
CA VAL A 83 23.11 -21.51 12.64
C VAL A 83 22.62 -20.23 13.31
N PHE A 84 23.40 -19.69 14.25
CA PHE A 84 23.00 -18.48 14.97
C PHE A 84 23.05 -17.23 14.09
N SER A 85 23.95 -17.17 13.10
CA SER A 85 23.97 -16.05 12.15
C SER A 85 22.76 -16.08 11.22
N LEU A 86 22.31 -17.25 10.77
CA LEU A 86 21.08 -17.36 10.00
C LEU A 86 19.87 -16.87 10.81
N LEU A 87 19.81 -17.24 12.10
CA LEU A 87 18.73 -16.79 12.98
C LEU A 87 18.79 -15.28 13.25
N SER A 88 20.00 -14.70 13.38
CA SER A 88 20.22 -13.26 13.51
C SER A 88 19.78 -12.51 12.25
N VAL A 89 20.19 -12.98 11.05
CA VAL A 89 19.82 -12.37 9.78
C VAL A 89 18.30 -12.38 9.62
N TYR A 90 17.69 -13.53 9.89
CA TYR A 90 16.25 -13.71 9.76
C TYR A 90 15.47 -12.80 10.71
N THR A 91 15.85 -12.71 11.99
CA THR A 91 15.19 -11.80 12.95
C THR A 91 15.45 -10.32 12.63
N SER A 92 16.66 -9.95 12.24
CA SER A 92 16.97 -8.58 11.82
C SER A 92 16.21 -8.18 10.55
N PHE A 93 16.04 -9.11 9.60
CA PHE A 93 15.24 -8.90 8.40
C PHE A 93 13.81 -8.46 8.71
N PHE A 94 13.16 -9.10 9.68
CA PHE A 94 11.83 -8.68 10.16
C PHE A 94 11.79 -7.24 10.65
N THR A 95 12.80 -6.84 11.42
CA THR A 95 12.88 -5.47 11.94
C THR A 95 13.04 -4.45 10.83
N TYR A 96 13.95 -4.71 9.89
CA TYR A 96 14.18 -3.80 8.76
C TYR A 96 12.96 -3.72 7.85
N TYR A 97 12.32 -4.87 7.60
CA TYR A 97 11.10 -4.93 6.81
C TYR A 97 10.00 -4.10 7.45
N ASN A 98 9.68 -4.38 8.72
CA ASN A 98 8.65 -3.62 9.43
C ASN A 98 8.96 -2.12 9.43
N LYS A 99 10.22 -1.73 9.68
CA LYS A 99 10.60 -0.31 9.71
C LYS A 99 10.48 0.37 8.35
N LEU A 100 10.71 -0.35 7.26
CA LEU A 100 10.57 0.16 5.90
C LEU A 100 9.12 0.16 5.41
N THR A 101 8.27 -0.70 5.97
CA THR A 101 6.88 -0.84 5.54
C THR A 101 5.85 -0.26 6.51
N GLU A 102 6.23 0.13 7.73
CA GLU A 102 5.30 0.57 8.78
C GLU A 102 4.38 1.69 8.30
N ASP A 103 4.94 2.76 7.72
CA ASP A 103 4.16 3.88 7.21
C ASP A 103 3.27 3.48 6.03
N VAL A 104 3.76 2.61 5.14
CA VAL A 104 3.03 2.17 3.93
C VAL A 104 1.89 1.24 4.30
N VAL A 105 2.12 0.28 5.19
CA VAL A 105 1.13 -0.69 5.67
C VAL A 105 0.09 -0.01 6.53
N ASN A 106 0.49 0.92 7.41
CA ASN A 106 -0.46 1.69 8.24
C ASN A 106 -1.35 2.57 7.36
N ARG A 107 -0.81 3.23 6.34
CA ARG A 107 -1.60 4.01 5.38
C ARG A 107 -2.53 3.11 4.57
N ARG A 108 -2.00 2.06 3.94
CA ARG A 108 -2.79 1.13 3.10
C ARG A 108 -3.91 0.45 3.88
N SER A 109 -3.66 0.06 5.13
CA SER A 109 -4.71 -0.52 5.98
C SER A 109 -5.76 0.49 6.41
N HIS A 110 -5.38 1.76 6.65
CA HIS A 110 -6.32 2.85 6.92
C HIS A 110 -7.17 3.18 5.68
N ASP A 111 -6.55 3.24 4.50
CA ASP A 111 -7.24 3.47 3.22
C ASP A 111 -8.23 2.34 2.93
N LYS A 112 -7.81 1.09 3.13
CA LYS A 112 -8.66 -0.10 2.95
C LYS A 112 -9.88 -0.06 3.90
N ALA A 113 -9.67 0.25 5.18
CA ALA A 113 -10.76 0.39 6.15
C ALA A 113 -11.69 1.57 5.80
N THR A 114 -11.14 2.68 5.31
CA THR A 114 -11.91 3.85 4.85
C THR A 114 -12.77 3.51 3.63
N ALA A 115 -12.22 2.78 2.66
CA ALA A 115 -12.96 2.33 1.49
C ALA A 115 -14.08 1.34 1.87
N ALA A 116 -13.82 0.42 2.80
CA ALA A 116 -14.83 -0.49 3.32
C ALA A 116 -15.97 0.26 4.02
N HIS A 117 -15.64 1.26 4.84
CA HIS A 117 -16.62 2.15 5.47
C HIS A 117 -17.47 2.90 4.44
N GLN A 118 -16.85 3.51 3.43
CA GLN A 118 -17.58 4.24 2.39
C GLN A 118 -18.48 3.33 1.57
N LYS A 119 -18.04 2.11 1.28
CA LYS A 119 -18.88 1.10 0.64
C LYS A 119 -20.10 0.80 1.49
N LEU A 120 -19.92 0.58 2.80
CA LEU A 120 -21.04 0.36 3.71
C LEU A 120 -22.02 1.55 3.75
N VAL A 121 -21.49 2.79 3.77
CA VAL A 121 -22.31 4.01 3.69
C VAL A 121 -23.09 4.05 2.37
N SER A 122 -22.44 3.76 1.25
CA SER A 122 -23.05 3.74 -0.08
C SER A 122 -24.11 2.66 -0.25
N ASP A 123 -23.90 1.48 0.32
CA ASP A 123 -24.78 0.33 0.13
C ASP A 123 -25.98 0.37 1.08
N ILE A 124 -25.84 0.96 2.27
CA ILE A 124 -26.89 0.94 3.31
C ILE A 124 -27.47 2.32 3.59
N TYR A 125 -26.62 3.29 3.92
CA TYR A 125 -27.09 4.59 4.40
C TYR A 125 -27.61 5.48 3.27
N THR A 126 -26.87 5.56 2.16
CA THR A 126 -27.23 6.40 1.01
C THR A 126 -28.59 6.04 0.40
N PRO A 127 -28.93 4.76 0.14
CA PRO A 127 -30.22 4.41 -0.46
C PRO A 127 -31.40 4.77 0.45
N LEU A 128 -31.25 4.57 1.76
CA LEU A 128 -32.23 4.97 2.77
C LEU A 128 -32.48 6.49 2.76
N LYS A 129 -31.40 7.27 2.74
CA LYS A 129 -31.47 8.73 2.66
C LYS A 129 -32.12 9.18 1.35
N THR A 130 -31.68 8.65 0.21
CA THR A 130 -32.21 8.96 -1.12
C THR A 130 -33.70 8.60 -1.23
N GLN A 131 -34.14 7.50 -0.62
CA GLN A 131 -35.55 7.14 -0.63
C GLN A 131 -36.41 8.13 0.15
N VAL A 132 -35.95 8.63 1.30
CA VAL A 132 -36.64 9.69 2.05
C VAL A 132 -36.73 10.96 1.20
N GLU A 133 -35.65 11.34 0.51
CA GLU A 133 -35.62 12.50 -0.37
C GLU A 133 -36.56 12.33 -1.58
N SER A 134 -36.57 11.16 -2.22
CA SER A 134 -37.47 10.81 -3.33
C SER A 134 -38.93 10.88 -2.91
N LEU A 135 -39.29 10.25 -1.78
CA LEU A 135 -40.66 10.27 -1.26
C LEU A 135 -41.15 11.69 -0.93
N ASN A 136 -40.29 12.55 -0.38
CA ASN A 136 -40.61 13.95 -0.13
C ASN A 136 -40.76 14.75 -1.44
N SER A 137 -39.91 14.50 -2.42
CA SER A 137 -39.97 15.12 -3.75
C SER A 137 -41.26 14.73 -4.49
N GLU A 138 -41.58 13.43 -4.53
CA GLU A 138 -42.82 12.90 -5.09
C GLU A 138 -44.05 13.50 -4.40
N ALA A 139 -44.06 13.53 -3.07
CA ALA A 139 -45.15 14.15 -2.31
C ALA A 139 -45.36 15.61 -2.72
N LYS A 140 -44.28 16.38 -2.85
CA LYS A 140 -44.33 17.78 -3.30
C LYS A 140 -44.87 17.90 -4.74
N GLN A 141 -44.40 17.06 -5.67
CA GLN A 141 -44.91 17.04 -7.03
C GLN A 141 -46.42 16.75 -7.08
N TYR A 142 -46.90 15.79 -6.30
CA TYR A 142 -48.34 15.50 -6.20
C TYR A 142 -49.12 16.67 -5.59
N ARG A 143 -48.58 17.36 -4.58
CA ARG A 143 -49.19 18.59 -4.03
C ARG A 143 -49.30 19.70 -5.08
N ASP A 144 -48.27 19.89 -5.88
CA ASP A 144 -48.28 20.86 -6.97
C ASP A 144 -49.34 20.48 -8.03
N LEU A 145 -49.47 19.20 -8.36
CA LEU A 145 -50.54 18.70 -9.25
C LEU A 145 -51.94 18.93 -8.67
N VAL A 146 -52.13 18.80 -7.35
CA VAL A 146 -53.41 19.12 -6.69
C VAL A 146 -53.76 20.60 -6.86
N ILE A 147 -52.78 21.51 -6.75
CA ILE A 147 -52.99 22.95 -6.94
C ILE A 147 -53.40 23.23 -8.39
N ARG A 148 -52.69 22.65 -9.36
CA ARG A 148 -52.99 22.80 -10.78
C ARG A 148 -54.37 22.26 -11.16
N GLU A 149 -54.73 21.07 -10.66
CA GLU A 149 -56.06 20.51 -10.89
C GLU A 149 -57.16 21.39 -10.27
N ARG A 150 -56.93 21.94 -9.06
CA ARG A 150 -57.90 22.84 -8.42
C ARG A 150 -58.17 24.09 -9.24
N ASN A 151 -57.16 24.58 -9.95
CA ASN A 151 -57.27 25.72 -10.88
C ASN A 151 -57.92 25.35 -12.22
N GLY A 152 -58.21 24.06 -12.45
CA GLY A 152 -58.78 23.55 -13.70
C GLY A 152 -57.77 23.34 -14.81
N GLU A 153 -56.46 23.31 -14.51
CA GLU A 153 -55.41 23.22 -15.53
C GLU A 153 -55.23 21.80 -16.10
N ILE A 154 -55.68 20.76 -15.40
CA ILE A 154 -55.49 19.35 -15.82
C ILE A 154 -56.78 18.79 -16.42
N THR A 155 -57.93 18.91 -15.75
CA THR A 155 -59.22 18.40 -16.26
C THR A 155 -60.14 19.45 -16.87
N GLY A 156 -59.81 20.75 -16.78
CA GLY A 156 -60.66 21.84 -17.25
C GLY A 156 -61.76 22.26 -16.28
N TYR A 157 -61.96 21.53 -15.17
CA TYR A 157 -62.96 21.83 -14.15
C TYR A 157 -62.30 22.47 -12.92
N GLN A 158 -62.77 23.65 -12.52
CA GLN A 158 -62.29 24.30 -11.31
C GLN A 158 -62.88 23.67 -10.04
N GLY A 159 -62.06 23.52 -9.00
CA GLY A 159 -62.46 23.03 -7.70
C GLY A 159 -61.81 21.70 -7.30
N HIS A 160 -62.22 21.17 -6.14
CA HIS A 160 -61.61 19.97 -5.56
C HIS A 160 -62.40 18.71 -5.95
N GLY A 161 -62.29 18.34 -7.22
CA GLY A 161 -62.93 17.15 -7.81
C GLY A 161 -62.29 15.82 -7.35
N SER A 162 -62.81 14.71 -7.87
CA SER A 162 -62.32 13.36 -7.55
C SER A 162 -60.83 13.18 -7.85
N LYS A 163 -60.32 13.74 -8.95
CA LYS A 163 -58.91 13.65 -9.33
C LYS A 163 -57.99 14.41 -8.35
N ALA A 164 -58.41 15.59 -7.91
CA ALA A 164 -57.66 16.36 -6.91
C ALA A 164 -57.60 15.63 -5.56
N ARG A 165 -58.66 14.89 -5.19
CA ARG A 165 -58.67 14.05 -3.97
C ARG A 165 -57.74 12.85 -4.09
N GLU A 166 -57.76 12.15 -5.22
CA GLU A 166 -56.86 11.02 -5.50
C GLU A 166 -55.39 11.44 -5.39
N LEU A 167 -55.00 12.55 -6.05
CA LEU A 167 -53.65 13.11 -5.98
C LEU A 167 -53.27 13.54 -4.55
N ALA A 168 -54.22 14.11 -3.79
CA ALA A 168 -53.99 14.50 -2.40
C ALA A 168 -53.79 13.29 -1.48
N GLU A 169 -54.53 12.20 -1.71
CA GLU A 169 -54.34 10.94 -1.00
C GLU A 169 -52.98 10.31 -1.32
N THR A 170 -52.58 10.29 -2.59
CA THR A 170 -51.23 9.81 -2.99
C THR A 170 -50.13 10.65 -2.35
N ALA A 171 -50.24 11.99 -2.36
CA ALA A 171 -49.28 12.86 -1.69
C ALA A 171 -49.18 12.53 -0.20
N LYS A 172 -50.31 12.37 0.49
CA LYS A 172 -50.37 12.04 1.91
C LYS A 172 -49.76 10.67 2.22
N GLU A 173 -49.97 9.67 1.35
CA GLU A 173 -49.35 8.35 1.52
C GLU A 173 -47.81 8.45 1.44
N ARG A 174 -47.29 9.22 0.48
CA ARG A 174 -45.84 9.45 0.33
C ARG A 174 -45.27 10.22 1.52
N GLU A 175 -45.96 11.26 2.00
CA GLU A 175 -45.60 12.01 3.22
C GLU A 175 -45.55 11.09 4.46
N LEU A 176 -46.53 10.20 4.62
CA LEU A 176 -46.58 9.24 5.74
C LEU A 176 -45.43 8.22 5.67
N LYS A 177 -45.09 7.73 4.48
CA LYS A 177 -43.93 6.82 4.30
C LYS A 177 -42.61 7.54 4.61
N ALA A 178 -42.42 8.75 4.11
CA ALA A 178 -41.24 9.57 4.42
C ALA A 178 -41.15 9.88 5.92
N ALA A 179 -42.27 10.23 6.57
CA ALA A 179 -42.32 10.53 8.00
C ALA A 179 -41.94 9.34 8.89
N LYS A 180 -42.23 8.10 8.45
CA LYS A 180 -41.80 6.88 9.15
C LYS A 180 -40.29 6.62 9.01
N LEU A 181 -39.72 6.87 7.83
CA LEU A 181 -38.31 6.59 7.53
C LEU A 181 -37.35 7.68 8.04
N LYS A 182 -37.78 8.95 8.02
CA LYS A 182 -36.96 10.09 8.46
C LYS A 182 -36.30 9.93 9.84
N PRO A 183 -36.99 9.53 10.93
CA PRO A 183 -36.35 9.36 12.22
C PRO A 183 -35.28 8.25 12.23
N ILE A 184 -35.45 7.21 11.40
CA ILE A 184 -34.47 6.12 11.27
C ILE A 184 -33.21 6.65 10.57
N VAL A 185 -33.37 7.39 9.47
CA VAL A 185 -32.23 8.00 8.74
C VAL A 185 -31.45 8.98 9.63
N GLU A 186 -32.13 9.78 10.45
CA GLU A 186 -31.49 10.71 11.38
C GLU A 186 -30.75 9.99 12.52
N ASP A 187 -31.28 8.88 13.05
CA ASP A 187 -30.55 8.07 14.06
C ASP A 187 -29.30 7.41 13.46
N LEU A 188 -29.42 6.88 12.23
CA LEU A 188 -28.32 6.24 11.51
C LEU A 188 -27.24 7.24 11.09
N LYS A 189 -27.62 8.49 10.79
CA LYS A 189 -26.69 9.54 10.36
C LYS A 189 -25.48 9.66 11.29
N ASN A 190 -25.72 9.76 12.60
CA ASN A 190 -24.63 9.91 13.58
C ASN A 190 -23.79 8.63 13.75
N LYS A 191 -24.29 7.47 13.31
CA LYS A 191 -23.59 6.19 13.39
C LYS A 191 -22.72 5.93 12.16
N PHE A 192 -23.10 6.46 11.00
CA PHE A 192 -22.35 6.35 9.75
C PHE A 192 -21.46 7.57 9.47
N GLU A 193 -21.89 8.78 9.84
CA GLU A 193 -21.10 10.00 9.65
C GLU A 193 -20.24 10.28 10.91
N TYR A 194 -19.05 9.68 10.96
CA TYR A 194 -18.06 9.93 12.01
C TYR A 194 -16.67 10.22 11.44
N GLU A 195 -15.84 10.91 12.23
CA GLU A 195 -14.48 11.24 11.80
C GLU A 195 -13.60 9.98 11.74
N LEU A 196 -13.14 9.63 10.54
CA LEU A 196 -12.25 8.49 10.28
C LEU A 196 -10.78 8.80 10.62
N LYS A 197 -10.44 10.08 10.71
CA LYS A 197 -9.07 10.56 10.91
C LYS A 197 -8.55 10.13 12.28
N GLY A 198 -7.44 9.39 12.29
CA GLY A 198 -6.79 8.93 13.52
C GLY A 198 -7.39 7.68 14.16
N LEU A 199 -8.45 7.10 13.58
CA LEU A 199 -8.96 5.79 14.02
C LEU A 199 -8.11 4.66 13.44
N LYS A 200 -7.89 3.59 14.22
CA LYS A 200 -7.25 2.39 13.69
C LYS A 200 -8.27 1.59 12.86
N PRO A 201 -7.83 0.79 11.87
CA PRO A 201 -8.72 -0.07 11.08
C PRO A 201 -9.68 -0.92 11.90
N ASN A 202 -9.22 -1.45 13.04
CA ASN A 202 -10.04 -2.25 13.94
C ASN A 202 -11.12 -1.43 14.66
N ASP A 203 -10.87 -0.14 14.92
CA ASP A 203 -11.84 0.76 15.54
C ASP A 203 -12.93 1.14 14.53
N ILE A 204 -12.55 1.36 13.26
CA ILE A 204 -13.48 1.59 12.14
C ILE A 204 -14.39 0.37 11.96
N PHE A 205 -13.81 -0.83 11.87
CA PHE A 205 -14.59 -2.09 11.80
C PHE A 205 -15.59 -2.23 12.95
N THR A 206 -15.16 -1.93 14.18
CA THR A 206 -16.02 -2.04 15.37
C THR A 206 -17.20 -1.04 15.31
N LYS A 207 -16.93 0.20 14.92
CA LYS A 207 -17.96 1.23 14.75
C LYS A 207 -18.94 0.89 13.64
N ASP A 208 -18.44 0.43 12.50
CA ASP A 208 -19.27 0.01 11.36
C ASP A 208 -20.14 -1.19 11.69
N SER A 209 -19.62 -2.15 12.46
CA SER A 209 -20.40 -3.28 12.97
C SER A 209 -21.53 -2.82 13.89
N GLN A 210 -21.28 -1.84 14.75
CA GLN A 210 -22.33 -1.24 15.60
C GLN A 210 -23.34 -0.44 14.79
N ALA A 211 -22.90 0.29 13.76
CA ALA A 211 -23.78 1.04 12.86
C ALA A 211 -24.71 0.08 12.10
N LEU A 212 -24.16 -0.97 11.49
CA LEU A 212 -24.93 -2.01 10.81
C LEU A 212 -25.87 -2.78 11.75
N ALA A 213 -25.48 -2.97 13.01
CA ALA A 213 -26.34 -3.57 14.03
C ALA A 213 -27.57 -2.71 14.38
N ALA A 214 -27.49 -1.39 14.21
CA ALA A 214 -28.59 -0.46 14.46
C ALA A 214 -29.57 -0.33 13.28
N VAL A 215 -29.19 -0.82 12.09
CA VAL A 215 -30.06 -0.81 10.90
C VAL A 215 -31.19 -1.82 11.08
N PRO A 216 -32.46 -1.46 10.82
CA PRO A 216 -33.57 -2.39 10.94
C PRO A 216 -33.40 -3.63 10.04
N LEU A 217 -33.84 -4.79 10.52
CA LEU A 217 -33.60 -6.08 9.86
C LEU A 217 -34.04 -6.10 8.39
N GLU A 218 -35.21 -5.52 8.11
CA GLU A 218 -35.84 -5.40 6.78
C GLU A 218 -34.93 -4.73 5.72
N TRP A 219 -33.93 -3.96 6.15
CA TRP A 219 -33.04 -3.18 5.28
C TRP A 219 -31.63 -3.75 5.16
N ARG A 220 -31.35 -4.82 5.91
CA ARG A 220 -30.04 -5.49 5.92
C ARG A 220 -30.14 -6.98 5.62
N GLU A 221 -31.33 -7.50 5.28
CA GLU A 221 -31.53 -8.92 4.93
C GLU A 221 -30.60 -9.37 3.79
N ASP A 222 -30.33 -8.49 2.83
CA ASP A 222 -29.45 -8.76 1.69
C ASP A 222 -27.98 -8.36 1.93
N TYR A 223 -27.65 -7.76 3.08
CA TYR A 223 -26.29 -7.34 3.38
C TYR A 223 -25.60 -8.34 4.33
N PRO A 224 -24.62 -9.12 3.85
CA PRO A 224 -23.94 -10.11 4.68
C PRO A 224 -23.19 -9.45 5.84
N GLU A 225 -22.91 -10.23 6.89
CA GLU A 225 -22.09 -9.79 8.02
C GLU A 225 -20.78 -9.16 7.53
N LEU A 226 -20.35 -8.07 8.18
CA LEU A 226 -19.12 -7.37 7.81
C LEU A 226 -17.93 -8.34 7.85
N ASN A 227 -17.28 -8.50 6.71
CA ASN A 227 -16.09 -9.31 6.63
C ASN A 227 -14.88 -8.54 7.17
N ARG A 228 -14.27 -9.05 8.25
CA ARG A 228 -13.06 -8.48 8.87
C ARG A 228 -11.92 -8.30 7.85
N ALA A 229 -11.80 -9.20 6.87
CA ALA A 229 -10.79 -9.14 5.81
C ALA A 229 -10.96 -7.93 4.86
N MET A 230 -12.13 -7.27 4.86
CA MET A 230 -12.32 -6.02 4.10
C MET A 230 -11.70 -4.82 4.81
N TYR A 231 -11.49 -4.89 6.13
CA TYR A 231 -10.95 -3.80 6.94
C TYR A 231 -9.49 -4.03 7.33
N ILE A 232 -9.12 -5.29 7.55
CA ILE A 232 -7.81 -5.69 8.05
C ILE A 232 -7.12 -6.56 7.00
N ASP A 233 -5.81 -6.38 6.85
CA ASP A 233 -5.01 -7.24 5.98
C ASP A 233 -4.59 -8.51 6.76
N GLU A 234 -5.29 -9.62 6.55
CA GLU A 234 -5.02 -10.90 7.22
C GLU A 234 -3.66 -11.48 6.83
N GLU A 235 -3.14 -11.19 5.63
CA GLU A 235 -1.80 -11.62 5.21
C GLU A 235 -0.68 -10.97 6.05
N SER A 236 -0.98 -9.83 6.68
CA SER A 236 -0.09 -9.18 7.63
C SER A 236 -0.05 -9.86 9.01
N GLU A 237 -0.99 -10.77 9.33
CA GLU A 237 -1.06 -11.47 10.62
C GLU A 237 -0.19 -12.76 10.65
N VAL A 238 0.16 -13.37 9.50
CA VAL A 238 1.03 -14.56 9.45
C VAL A 238 2.51 -14.14 9.55
N LEU A 239 2.89 -13.75 10.76
CA LEU A 239 4.16 -13.12 11.10
C LEU A 239 5.42 -13.94 10.82
N LEU A 240 5.37 -15.27 10.67
CA LEU A 240 6.61 -16.05 10.64
C LEU A 240 7.24 -16.14 9.23
N LEU A 241 6.45 -16.25 8.16
CA LEU A 241 7.00 -16.47 6.80
C LEU A 241 6.71 -15.32 5.83
N ALA A 242 5.89 -14.34 6.23
CA ALA A 242 5.44 -13.29 5.33
C ALA A 242 6.58 -12.54 4.60
N PRO A 243 7.65 -12.08 5.28
CA PRO A 243 8.71 -11.36 4.57
C PRO A 243 9.49 -12.23 3.56
N LEU A 244 9.69 -13.53 3.83
CA LEU A 244 10.35 -14.44 2.89
C LEU A 244 9.50 -14.68 1.64
N TYR A 245 8.20 -14.85 1.82
CA TYR A 245 7.27 -14.99 0.70
C TYR A 245 7.22 -13.72 -0.16
N LYS A 246 7.32 -12.54 0.48
CA LYS A 246 7.39 -11.24 -0.19
C LYS A 246 8.69 -11.03 -0.96
N VAL A 247 9.82 -11.54 -0.47
CA VAL A 247 11.07 -11.60 -1.26
C VAL A 247 10.87 -12.45 -2.52
N ASN A 248 10.25 -13.63 -2.39
CA ASN A 248 10.00 -14.51 -3.55
C ASN A 248 9.04 -13.88 -4.58
N ARG A 249 8.12 -13.01 -4.15
CA ARG A 249 7.23 -12.23 -5.02
C ARG A 249 7.88 -10.98 -5.62
N GLY A 250 9.13 -10.69 -5.31
CA GLY A 250 9.84 -9.53 -5.84
C GLY A 250 9.52 -8.19 -5.14
N GLU A 251 8.95 -8.21 -3.92
CA GLU A 251 8.64 -6.97 -3.21
C GLU A 251 9.92 -6.22 -2.83
N GLN A 252 10.07 -5.00 -3.35
CA GLN A 252 11.31 -4.22 -3.22
C GLN A 252 11.71 -3.98 -1.76
N PHE A 253 10.76 -3.66 -0.89
CA PHE A 253 11.04 -3.46 0.54
C PHE A 253 11.54 -4.73 1.22
N ALA A 254 11.01 -5.90 0.84
CA ALA A 254 11.45 -7.18 1.35
C ALA A 254 12.88 -7.51 0.89
N ILE A 255 13.19 -7.30 -0.39
CA ILE A 255 14.53 -7.50 -0.96
C ILE A 255 15.56 -6.60 -0.29
N VAL A 256 15.26 -5.30 -0.18
CA VAL A 256 16.16 -4.32 0.47
C VAL A 256 16.39 -4.66 1.94
N SER A 257 15.34 -5.06 2.66
CA SER A 257 15.45 -5.42 4.07
C SER A 257 16.30 -6.66 4.28
N LEU A 258 16.12 -7.68 3.43
CA LEU A 258 16.95 -8.89 3.45
C LEU A 258 18.41 -8.57 3.13
N PHE A 259 18.65 -7.72 2.12
CA PHE A 259 19.98 -7.27 1.75
C PHE A 259 20.69 -6.53 2.89
N ILE A 260 20.00 -5.61 3.58
CA ILE A 260 20.53 -4.91 4.74
C ILE A 260 20.87 -5.90 5.86
N ALA A 261 19.97 -6.83 6.18
CA ALA A 261 20.18 -7.83 7.22
C ALA A 261 21.40 -8.71 6.92
N LEU A 262 21.50 -9.24 5.70
CA LEU A 262 22.64 -10.03 5.24
C LEU A 262 23.95 -9.25 5.30
N THR A 263 23.92 -7.95 4.94
CA THR A 263 25.13 -7.15 4.94
C THR A 263 25.60 -6.85 6.36
N VAL A 264 24.73 -6.41 7.25
CA VAL A 264 25.10 -6.10 8.65
C VAL A 264 25.66 -7.34 9.35
N ASP A 265 24.99 -8.48 9.24
CA ASP A 265 25.41 -9.69 9.94
C ASP A 265 26.58 -10.39 9.23
N GLY A 266 26.64 -10.35 7.90
CA GLY A 266 27.80 -10.85 7.13
C GLY A 266 29.09 -10.11 7.50
N VAL A 267 29.00 -8.81 7.79
CA VAL A 267 30.12 -8.00 8.23
C VAL A 267 30.57 -8.39 9.64
N ILE A 268 29.63 -8.62 10.56
CA ILE A 268 29.93 -9.11 11.91
C ILE A 268 30.65 -10.46 11.84
N LEU A 269 30.20 -11.36 10.95
CA LEU A 269 30.85 -12.64 10.70
C LEU A 269 32.28 -12.46 10.20
N ILE A 270 32.48 -11.67 9.13
CA ILE A 270 33.81 -11.41 8.56
C ILE A 270 34.75 -10.84 9.61
N LEU A 271 34.31 -9.84 10.38
CA LEU A 271 35.12 -9.21 11.42
C LEU A 271 35.47 -10.20 12.55
N GLY A 272 34.54 -11.07 12.93
CA GLY A 272 34.80 -12.15 13.88
C GLY A 272 35.74 -13.22 13.34
N THR A 273 35.66 -13.57 12.05
CA THR A 273 36.59 -14.51 11.41
C THR A 273 38.01 -13.94 11.39
N ALA A 274 38.16 -12.65 11.12
CA ALA A 274 39.43 -11.93 11.10
C ALA A 274 40.15 -11.95 12.45
N ILE A 275 39.42 -11.72 13.56
CA ILE A 275 39.95 -11.81 14.93
C ILE A 275 40.47 -13.23 15.24
N VAL A 276 39.81 -14.25 14.67
CA VAL A 276 40.17 -15.66 14.92
C VAL A 276 41.37 -16.11 14.05
N ILE A 277 41.51 -15.58 12.83
CA ILE A 277 42.44 -16.08 11.81
C ILE A 277 43.76 -15.28 11.71
N LYS A 278 43.91 -14.11 12.39
CA LYS A 278 45.19 -13.37 12.50
C LYS A 278 45.89 -13.06 11.16
N HIS A 279 45.13 -12.76 10.09
CA HIS A 279 45.72 -12.38 8.79
C HIS A 279 45.33 -10.94 8.39
N ASN A 280 46.33 -10.10 8.15
CA ASN A 280 46.24 -8.63 8.28
C ASN A 280 45.87 -7.84 7.01
N SER A 281 45.88 -8.40 5.79
CA SER A 281 45.75 -7.57 4.57
C SER A 281 44.31 -7.31 4.12
N THR A 282 43.37 -8.22 4.35
CA THR A 282 41.98 -8.10 3.86
C THR A 282 41.08 -7.25 4.76
N ILE A 283 41.52 -6.89 5.97
CA ILE A 283 40.67 -6.30 7.00
C ILE A 283 40.55 -4.77 6.87
N GLU A 284 41.62 -4.08 6.45
CA GLU A 284 41.60 -2.62 6.24
C GLU A 284 40.76 -2.23 5.03
N GLU A 285 40.82 -3.01 3.94
CA GLU A 285 39.96 -2.83 2.76
C GLU A 285 38.48 -3.02 3.12
N ILE A 286 38.17 -4.02 3.94
CA ILE A 286 36.81 -4.28 4.41
C ILE A 286 36.35 -3.15 5.35
N ALA A 287 37.17 -2.67 6.27
CA ALA A 287 36.81 -1.55 7.16
C ALA A 287 36.54 -0.24 6.38
N HIS A 288 37.33 0.07 5.35
CA HIS A 288 37.09 1.22 4.48
C HIS A 288 35.85 1.05 3.60
N PHE A 289 35.63 -0.15 3.06
CA PHE A 289 34.39 -0.50 2.36
C PHE A 289 33.17 -0.29 3.26
N LEU A 290 33.26 -0.66 4.54
CA LEU A 290 32.17 -0.53 5.52
C LEU A 290 31.83 0.90 5.88
N ILE A 291 32.84 1.74 6.12
CA ILE A 291 32.60 3.16 6.42
C ILE A 291 31.94 3.83 5.22
N GLY A 292 32.42 3.53 3.99
CA GLY A 292 31.82 4.02 2.74
C GLY A 292 30.42 3.47 2.47
N PHE A 293 30.16 2.22 2.85
CA PHE A 293 28.87 1.56 2.68
C PHE A 293 27.83 2.05 3.69
N ILE A 294 28.18 2.24 4.96
CA ILE A 294 27.29 2.81 5.98
C ILE A 294 26.90 4.25 5.63
N THR A 295 27.83 5.04 5.09
CA THR A 295 27.51 6.40 4.59
C THR A 295 26.63 6.36 3.35
N LYS A 296 26.86 5.42 2.42
CA LYS A 296 25.98 5.21 1.24
C LYS A 296 24.59 4.70 1.61
N ILE A 297 24.45 3.79 2.57
CA ILE A 297 23.15 3.36 3.11
C ILE A 297 22.44 4.53 3.77
N LYS A 298 23.14 5.38 4.53
CA LYS A 298 22.53 6.57 5.13
C LYS A 298 22.02 7.54 4.06
N GLY A 299 22.76 7.69 2.95
CA GLY A 299 22.35 8.45 1.77
C GLY A 299 21.17 7.80 1.00
N ALA A 300 21.17 6.47 0.84
CA ALA A 300 20.10 5.72 0.21
C ALA A 300 18.83 5.68 1.07
N TYR A 301 18.97 5.60 2.40
CA TYR A 301 17.88 5.72 3.35
C TYR A 301 17.27 7.12 3.33
N LEU A 302 18.09 8.17 3.18
CA LEU A 302 17.61 9.54 2.96
C LEU A 302 16.94 9.71 1.58
N GLY A 303 17.46 9.06 0.54
CA GLY A 303 16.84 9.05 -0.80
C GLY A 303 15.51 8.31 -0.84
N VAL A 304 15.43 7.14 -0.17
CA VAL A 304 14.21 6.35 -0.03
C VAL A 304 13.23 7.05 0.92
N SER A 305 13.67 7.64 2.04
CA SER A 305 12.78 8.40 2.92
C SER A 305 12.25 9.68 2.25
N ASN A 306 13.00 10.29 1.33
CA ASN A 306 12.54 11.44 0.55
C ASN A 306 11.60 11.02 -0.60
N ALA A 307 11.78 9.82 -1.17
CA ALA A 307 10.85 9.24 -2.14
C ALA A 307 9.54 8.74 -1.48
N VAL A 308 9.62 8.25 -0.24
CA VAL A 308 8.53 7.71 0.59
C VAL A 308 7.82 8.79 1.44
N GLY A 309 8.48 9.91 1.72
CA GLY A 309 7.93 11.08 2.41
C GLY A 309 7.02 11.95 1.54
N ALA A 310 6.94 11.65 0.25
CA ALA A 310 5.93 12.23 -0.61
C ALA A 310 4.54 11.67 -0.24
N PRO A 311 3.52 12.53 -0.15
CA PRO A 311 2.20 12.10 0.24
C PRO A 311 1.66 11.08 -0.76
N ALA A 312 1.32 9.88 -0.27
CA ALA A 312 0.27 9.11 -0.91
C ALA A 312 -1.03 9.90 -0.68
N ILE A 313 -1.54 10.51 -1.73
CA ILE A 313 -2.80 11.26 -1.73
C ILE A 313 -3.93 10.27 -1.99
N PRO A 314 -5.05 10.37 -1.26
CA PRO A 314 -6.05 9.33 -1.14
C PRO A 314 -6.76 9.08 -2.48
N ILE A 315 -7.05 7.81 -2.74
CA ILE A 315 -8.16 7.42 -3.61
C ILE A 315 -9.40 7.92 -2.89
N ASN A 316 -9.85 9.16 -3.17
CA ASN A 316 -11.22 9.65 -2.99
C ASN A 316 -11.31 11.14 -3.31
N SER A 317 -11.68 11.44 -4.55
CA SER A 317 -12.68 12.45 -4.92
C SER A 317 -12.82 12.42 -6.44
N ILE A 318 -13.23 11.27 -6.97
CA ILE A 318 -14.02 11.28 -8.20
C ILE A 318 -15.44 11.12 -7.70
N ASP A 319 -16.17 12.22 -7.76
CA ASP A 319 -17.60 12.27 -7.59
C ASP A 319 -18.23 11.31 -8.62
N ASN A 320 -18.54 10.10 -8.18
CA ASN A 320 -19.12 9.04 -9.01
C ASN A 320 -20.61 9.30 -9.33
N SER A 321 -21.09 10.54 -9.23
CA SER A 321 -22.49 10.85 -9.47
C SER A 321 -22.82 11.30 -10.90
N ASP A 322 -21.85 11.51 -11.79
CA ASP A 322 -22.14 11.75 -13.21
C ASP A 322 -20.99 11.31 -14.12
N ARG A 323 -21.10 10.10 -14.71
CA ARG A 323 -20.82 9.76 -16.12
C ARG A 323 -20.41 8.30 -16.29
N PHE A 324 -21.19 7.63 -17.13
CA PHE A 324 -21.05 6.27 -17.67
C PHE A 324 -21.20 5.12 -16.69
N GLU A 325 -22.21 4.30 -16.97
CA GLU A 325 -22.44 2.96 -16.47
C GLU A 325 -21.12 2.17 -16.47
N LEU A 326 -20.42 2.12 -15.33
CA LEU A 326 -19.30 1.22 -15.08
C LEU A 326 -19.83 -0.20 -14.82
N GLU A 327 -20.58 -0.72 -15.78
CA GLU A 327 -20.80 -2.15 -15.93
C GLU A 327 -19.60 -2.72 -16.70
N LYS A 328 -18.71 -3.42 -15.96
CA LYS A 328 -17.61 -4.32 -16.39
C LYS A 328 -16.18 -3.74 -16.40
N GLY A 329 -15.33 -4.33 -15.55
CA GLY A 329 -13.92 -4.63 -15.80
C GLY A 329 -13.00 -3.46 -16.19
N VAL A 330 -12.75 -2.50 -15.30
CA VAL A 330 -11.73 -1.45 -15.50
C VAL A 330 -10.71 -1.51 -14.35
N GLU A 331 -9.42 -1.51 -14.67
CA GLU A 331 -8.30 -1.43 -13.73
C GLU A 331 -7.75 0.01 -13.70
N VAL A 332 -7.86 0.66 -12.54
CA VAL A 332 -7.32 2.01 -12.35
C VAL A 332 -5.86 1.91 -11.90
N VAL A 333 -4.94 2.44 -12.70
CA VAL A 333 -3.51 2.49 -12.40
C VAL A 333 -3.09 3.94 -12.18
N ILE A 334 -2.54 4.24 -11.01
CA ILE A 334 -2.13 5.60 -10.65
C ILE A 334 -0.64 5.78 -10.90
N PHE A 335 -0.28 6.70 -11.80
CA PHE A 335 1.10 7.03 -12.14
C PHE A 335 1.54 8.30 -11.42
N ARG A 336 2.77 8.32 -10.91
CA ARG A 336 3.37 9.51 -10.32
C ARG A 336 4.28 10.19 -11.35
N LEU A 337 3.74 11.21 -12.01
CA LEU A 337 4.36 11.85 -13.17
C LEU A 337 4.70 13.31 -12.86
N LYS A 338 5.91 13.75 -13.24
CA LYS A 338 6.34 15.15 -13.22
C LYS A 338 5.97 15.80 -14.54
N GLY A 339 4.69 16.06 -14.77
CA GLY A 339 4.20 16.61 -16.03
C GLY A 339 2.71 16.33 -16.27
N ARG A 340 2.26 16.69 -17.47
CA ARG A 340 0.89 16.42 -17.92
C ARG A 340 0.71 14.93 -18.26
N GLY A 341 -0.38 14.34 -17.78
CA GLY A 341 -0.82 12.98 -18.10
C GLY A 341 -1.19 12.87 -19.57
N SER A 342 -1.78 13.93 -20.13
CA SER A 342 -2.02 14.03 -21.58
C SER A 342 -0.73 13.92 -22.39
N ILE A 343 0.35 14.59 -21.96
CA ILE A 343 1.66 14.49 -22.62
C ILE A 343 2.23 13.08 -22.45
N PHE A 344 2.14 12.48 -21.26
CA PHE A 344 2.58 11.11 -21.02
C PHE A 344 1.90 10.11 -21.97
N ILE A 345 0.56 10.13 -22.05
CA ILE A 345 -0.20 9.27 -22.96
C ILE A 345 0.13 9.55 -24.42
N SER A 346 0.26 10.83 -24.80
CA SER A 346 0.62 11.23 -26.17
C SER A 346 1.99 10.71 -26.58
N GLU A 347 2.99 10.81 -25.70
CA GLU A 347 4.34 10.28 -25.95
C GLU A 347 4.33 8.75 -26.07
N PHE A 348 3.55 8.06 -25.25
CA PHE A 348 3.37 6.61 -25.40
C PHE A 348 2.70 6.23 -26.72
N TYR A 349 1.65 6.96 -27.12
CA TYR A 349 0.93 6.71 -28.37
C TYR A 349 1.84 6.89 -29.61
N LYS A 350 2.70 7.91 -29.61
CA LYS A 350 3.60 8.24 -30.75
C LYS A 350 4.64 7.17 -31.06
N VAL A 351 4.99 6.32 -30.10
CA VAL A 351 6.02 5.29 -30.30
C VAL A 351 5.46 3.95 -30.80
N ILE A 352 4.14 3.84 -30.96
CA ILE A 352 3.49 2.64 -31.49
C ILE A 352 3.40 2.75 -33.01
N ASP A 353 4.08 1.84 -33.72
CA ASP A 353 4.03 1.77 -35.18
C ASP A 353 2.68 1.15 -35.64
N PRO A 354 1.88 1.85 -36.45
CA PRO A 354 0.57 1.37 -36.89
C PRO A 354 0.62 0.22 -37.91
N ILE A 355 1.78 -0.02 -38.54
CA ILE A 355 1.98 -1.06 -39.55
C ILE A 355 2.61 -2.30 -38.91
N THR A 356 3.62 -2.11 -38.07
CA THR A 356 4.37 -3.23 -37.48
C THR A 356 3.89 -3.61 -36.07
N TYR A 357 3.06 -2.77 -35.45
CA TYR A 357 2.59 -2.90 -34.07
C TYR A 357 3.73 -2.88 -33.04
N GLN A 358 4.94 -2.47 -33.44
CA GLN A 358 6.08 -2.37 -32.56
C GLN A 358 6.00 -1.10 -31.73
N ILE A 359 6.39 -1.21 -30.46
CA ILE A 359 6.54 -0.09 -29.54
C ILE A 359 8.03 0.21 -29.45
N ALA A 360 8.44 1.38 -29.93
CA ALA A 360 9.84 1.82 -29.92
C ALA A 360 10.28 2.20 -28.49
N TYR A 361 10.53 1.19 -27.64
CA TYR A 361 10.81 1.37 -26.23
C TYR A 361 12.09 2.17 -25.96
N ASP A 362 13.12 2.06 -26.82
CA ASP A 362 14.34 2.86 -26.71
C ASP A 362 14.03 4.37 -26.69
N ARG A 363 13.02 4.82 -27.46
CA ARG A 363 12.58 6.22 -27.47
C ARG A 363 11.85 6.62 -26.19
N LEU A 364 11.19 5.68 -25.53
CA LEU A 364 10.55 5.88 -24.23
C LEU A 364 11.59 5.93 -23.10
N GLU A 365 12.66 5.15 -23.22
CA GLU A 365 13.78 5.11 -22.26
C GLU A 365 14.67 6.35 -22.33
N GLU A 366 14.85 6.92 -23.53
CA GLU A 366 15.59 8.17 -23.76
C GLU A 366 14.80 9.44 -23.38
N ASN A 367 13.60 9.30 -22.80
CA ASN A 367 12.78 10.45 -22.46
C ASN A 367 13.46 11.31 -21.36
N ALA A 368 13.59 12.62 -21.61
CA ALA A 368 14.21 13.56 -20.69
C ALA A 368 13.51 13.60 -19.30
N ASN A 369 12.23 13.18 -19.25
CA ASN A 369 11.48 13.04 -18.02
C ASN A 369 11.63 11.62 -17.44
N THR A 370 12.42 11.51 -16.38
CA THR A 370 12.67 10.23 -15.69
C THR A 370 11.39 9.60 -15.11
N THR A 371 10.41 10.42 -14.69
CA THR A 371 9.13 9.90 -14.19
C THR A 371 8.28 9.29 -15.31
N PHE A 372 8.40 9.81 -16.54
CA PHE A 372 7.74 9.22 -17.71
C PHE A 372 8.39 7.90 -18.09
N THR A 373 9.72 7.83 -18.06
CA THR A 373 10.46 6.59 -18.34
C THR A 373 10.01 5.44 -17.43
N ILE A 374 9.91 5.70 -16.13
CA ILE A 374 9.41 4.73 -15.15
C ILE A 374 7.93 4.42 -15.40
N GLY A 375 7.12 5.46 -15.66
CA GLY A 375 5.69 5.31 -15.96
C GLY A 375 5.43 4.44 -17.20
N PHE A 376 6.19 4.62 -18.28
CA PHE A 376 6.05 3.81 -19.49
C PHE A 376 6.35 2.34 -19.23
N ARG A 377 7.37 2.05 -18.41
CA ARG A 377 7.67 0.67 -18.02
C ARG A 377 6.52 0.03 -17.26
N ILE A 378 5.98 0.73 -16.26
CA ILE A 378 4.83 0.26 -15.47
C ILE A 378 3.62 0.05 -16.38
N LEU A 379 3.34 0.99 -17.30
CA LEU A 379 2.24 0.89 -18.24
C LEU A 379 2.40 -0.34 -19.15
N LEU A 380 3.60 -0.58 -19.69
CA LEU A 380 3.88 -1.76 -20.50
C LEU A 380 3.72 -3.07 -19.72
N ASP A 381 4.20 -3.13 -18.49
CA ASP A 381 4.03 -4.31 -17.62
C ASP A 381 2.54 -4.57 -17.30
N CYS A 382 1.75 -3.50 -17.08
CA CYS A 382 0.30 -3.59 -16.91
C CYS A 382 -0.39 -4.12 -18.18
N LEU A 383 -0.10 -3.52 -19.34
CA LEU A 383 -0.65 -3.94 -20.63
C LEU A 383 -0.24 -5.38 -20.99
N GLN A 384 0.95 -5.80 -20.61
CA GLN A 384 1.40 -7.19 -20.78
C GLN A 384 0.59 -8.16 -19.92
N ARG A 385 0.35 -7.84 -18.65
CA ARG A 385 -0.48 -8.66 -17.77
C ARG A 385 -1.92 -8.78 -18.27
N LEU A 386 -2.44 -7.73 -18.91
CA LEU A 386 -3.77 -7.71 -19.54
C LEU A 386 -3.80 -8.38 -20.92
N GLY A 387 -2.65 -8.85 -21.43
CA GLY A 387 -2.55 -9.53 -22.72
C GLY A 387 -2.61 -8.60 -23.93
N TRP A 388 -2.51 -7.28 -23.77
CA TRP A 388 -2.56 -6.34 -24.89
C TRP A 388 -1.21 -6.20 -25.60
N VAL A 389 -0.12 -6.46 -24.89
CA VAL A 389 1.25 -6.31 -25.38
C VAL A 389 2.07 -7.53 -24.99
N LYS A 390 3.04 -7.91 -25.82
CA LYS A 390 4.04 -8.94 -25.51
C LYS A 390 5.45 -8.33 -25.47
N SER A 391 6.28 -8.81 -24.55
CA SER A 391 7.71 -8.49 -24.52
C SER A 391 8.52 -9.61 -25.19
N GLY A 392 9.41 -9.23 -26.10
CA GLY A 392 10.47 -10.07 -26.66
C GLY A 392 11.84 -9.68 -26.11
N GLU A 393 12.90 -10.37 -26.54
CA GLU A 393 14.26 -10.21 -26.00
C GLU A 393 14.80 -8.77 -26.05
N ASN A 394 14.29 -7.91 -26.95
CA ASN A 394 14.56 -6.47 -26.96
C ASN A 394 13.42 -5.62 -27.56
N ASN A 395 12.25 -6.19 -27.85
CA ASN A 395 11.18 -5.48 -28.55
C ASN A 395 9.84 -5.68 -27.84
N TRP A 396 9.12 -4.58 -27.68
CA TRP A 396 7.73 -4.57 -27.24
C TRP A 396 6.82 -4.53 -28.47
N GLN A 397 5.77 -5.35 -28.48
CA GLN A 397 4.83 -5.40 -29.59
C GLN A 397 3.39 -5.48 -29.07
N VAL A 398 2.52 -4.63 -29.59
CA VAL A 398 1.08 -4.74 -29.38
C VAL A 398 0.59 -6.00 -30.09
N ILE A 399 -0.27 -6.77 -29.41
CA ILE A 399 -0.92 -7.93 -30.03
C ILE A 399 -1.86 -7.40 -31.12
N PRO A 400 -1.74 -7.82 -32.40
CA PRO A 400 -2.49 -7.22 -33.51
C PRO A 400 -4.01 -7.16 -33.29
N GLU A 401 -4.56 -8.19 -32.65
CA GLU A 401 -5.99 -8.31 -32.31
C GLU A 401 -6.46 -7.21 -31.35
N HIS A 402 -5.56 -6.68 -30.51
CA HIS A 402 -5.86 -5.63 -29.52
C HIS A 402 -5.40 -4.24 -29.95
N TYR A 403 -4.82 -4.09 -31.16
CA TYR A 403 -4.27 -2.80 -31.58
C TYR A 403 -5.34 -1.70 -31.69
N SER A 404 -6.49 -2.01 -32.30
CA SER A 404 -7.60 -1.05 -32.40
C SER A 404 -8.18 -0.68 -31.04
N GLU A 405 -8.27 -1.64 -30.12
CA GLU A 405 -8.78 -1.42 -28.77
C GLU A 405 -7.82 -0.57 -27.94
N LEU A 406 -6.52 -0.89 -27.96
CA LEU A 406 -5.48 -0.14 -27.27
C LEU A 406 -5.39 1.30 -27.78
N THR A 407 -5.41 1.50 -29.10
CA THR A 407 -5.31 2.85 -29.68
C THR A 407 -6.55 3.69 -29.44
N GLN A 408 -7.74 3.07 -29.48
CA GLN A 408 -8.99 3.72 -29.09
C GLN A 408 -8.95 4.12 -27.62
N TRP A 409 -8.55 3.20 -26.72
CA TRP A 409 -8.40 3.49 -25.30
C TRP A 409 -7.39 4.62 -25.04
N LEU A 410 -6.21 4.58 -25.67
CA LEU A 410 -5.20 5.65 -25.52
C LEU A 410 -5.75 7.00 -25.98
N SER A 411 -6.58 7.03 -27.03
CA SER A 411 -7.23 8.25 -27.51
C SER A 411 -8.28 8.76 -26.51
N ASP A 412 -9.12 7.87 -25.99
CA ASP A 412 -10.16 8.22 -25.03
C ASP A 412 -9.57 8.70 -23.70
N GLU A 413 -8.52 8.00 -23.23
CA GLU A 413 -7.78 8.36 -22.02
C GLU A 413 -6.99 9.66 -22.21
N LEU A 414 -6.40 9.90 -23.39
CA LEU A 414 -5.77 11.19 -23.72
C LEU A 414 -6.78 12.34 -23.63
N HIS A 415 -7.98 12.14 -24.18
CA HIS A 415 -9.04 13.14 -24.13
C HIS A 415 -9.47 13.42 -22.69
N ARG A 416 -9.70 12.35 -21.90
CA ARG A 416 -10.05 12.44 -20.48
C ARG A 416 -8.99 13.21 -19.67
N GLN A 417 -7.70 12.91 -19.88
CA GLN A 417 -6.60 13.63 -19.23
C GLN A 417 -6.57 15.11 -19.62
N CYS A 418 -6.82 15.46 -20.89
CA CYS A 418 -6.93 16.85 -21.32
C CYS A 418 -8.11 17.58 -20.64
N GLU A 419 -9.26 16.92 -20.49
CA GLU A 419 -10.42 17.50 -19.77
C GLU A 419 -10.10 17.70 -18.29
N GLU A 420 -9.51 16.71 -17.61
CA GLU A 420 -9.10 16.84 -16.20
C GLU A 420 -8.05 17.93 -16.01
N GLU A 421 -7.10 18.04 -16.93
CA GLU A 421 -6.04 19.05 -16.88
C GLU A 421 -6.55 20.47 -17.17
N SER A 422 -7.66 20.62 -17.91
CA SER A 422 -8.23 21.93 -18.26
C SER A 422 -8.74 22.72 -17.06
N TRP A 423 -8.99 22.05 -15.93
CA TRP A 423 -9.42 22.67 -14.67
C TRP A 423 -8.26 23.29 -13.87
N TYR A 424 -7.02 23.02 -14.25
CA TYR A 424 -5.82 23.57 -13.61
C TYR A 424 -5.32 24.81 -14.36
N SER A 425 -4.95 25.87 -13.64
CA SER A 425 -4.48 27.11 -14.27
C SER A 425 -3.16 26.89 -15.00
N GLU A 426 -2.93 27.57 -16.13
CA GLU A 426 -1.67 27.48 -16.90
C GLU A 426 -0.42 27.82 -16.07
N GLU A 427 -0.59 28.55 -14.95
CA GLU A 427 0.46 28.95 -14.00
C GLU A 427 0.79 27.90 -12.92
N GLU A 428 -0.02 26.83 -12.77
CA GLU A 428 0.42 25.63 -12.06
C GLU A 428 1.39 24.88 -12.96
N GLU A 429 2.61 25.40 -13.00
CA GLU A 429 3.75 24.76 -13.63
C GLU A 429 3.81 23.33 -13.09
N PHE A 430 3.58 22.33 -13.95
CA PHE A 430 3.65 20.88 -13.68
C PHE A 430 5.10 20.44 -13.37
N THR A 431 5.79 21.21 -12.55
CA THR A 431 7.18 21.09 -12.11
C THR A 431 7.30 20.22 -10.87
N SER A 432 6.19 19.88 -10.21
CA SER A 432 6.10 18.90 -9.14
C SER A 432 5.50 17.59 -9.65
N GLU A 433 5.84 16.49 -8.98
CA GLU A 433 5.25 15.18 -9.27
C GLU A 433 3.80 15.14 -8.81
N ARG A 434 2.91 14.65 -9.68
CA ARG A 434 1.48 14.48 -9.39
C ARG A 434 0.99 13.09 -9.73
N ASN A 435 -0.13 12.72 -9.12
CA ASN A 435 -0.83 11.48 -9.43
C ASN A 435 -1.69 11.67 -10.68
N VAL A 436 -1.46 10.82 -11.67
CA VAL A 436 -2.21 10.74 -12.93
C VAL A 436 -2.88 9.36 -12.94
N PRO A 437 -4.19 9.28 -12.59
CA PRO A 437 -4.92 8.01 -12.69
C PRO A 437 -5.13 7.69 -14.16
N LEU A 438 -4.84 6.47 -14.59
CA LEU A 438 -5.22 5.94 -15.91
C LEU A 438 -6.24 4.82 -15.72
N MET A 439 -7.32 4.85 -16.50
CA MET A 439 -8.39 3.86 -16.43
C MET A 439 -8.19 2.81 -17.52
N ILE A 440 -7.55 1.69 -17.22
CA ILE A 440 -7.23 0.66 -18.21
C ILE A 440 -8.36 -0.37 -18.29
N PRO A 441 -8.98 -0.60 -19.46
CA PRO A 441 -9.99 -1.64 -19.62
C PRO A 441 -9.37 -3.02 -19.37
N ILE A 442 -10.00 -3.80 -18.49
CA ILE A 442 -9.70 -5.22 -18.33
C ILE A 442 -10.38 -5.93 -19.50
N GLY A 443 -9.67 -6.00 -20.63
CA GLY A 443 -10.11 -6.73 -21.81
C GLY A 443 -10.53 -8.15 -21.44
N LEU A 444 -11.61 -8.62 -22.07
CA LEU A 444 -12.22 -9.95 -21.95
C LEU A 444 -11.19 -11.05 -22.24
N ALA A 445 -10.39 -11.43 -21.24
CA ALA A 445 -9.57 -12.62 -21.27
C ALA A 445 -10.46 -13.87 -21.09
N GLU A 446 -11.48 -14.02 -21.93
CA GLU A 446 -12.26 -15.24 -22.12
C GLU A 446 -13.08 -15.10 -23.43
N SER A 447 -12.45 -15.49 -24.54
CA SER A 447 -13.12 -16.05 -25.72
C SER A 447 -12.23 -17.11 -26.35
#